data_AF-A0A453GAI4-F1
#
_entry.id   AF-A0A453GAI4-F1
#
_cell.length_a   1.000
_cell.length_b   1.000
_cell.length_c   1.000
_cell.angle_alpha   90.00
_cell.angle_beta   90.00
_cell.angle_gamma   90.00
#
_symmetry.space_group_name_H-M   'P 1'
#
loop_
_entity.id
_entity.type
_entity.pdbx_description
1 polymer ?
#
loop_
_entity_poly.entity_id
_entity_poly.type
_entity_poly.pdbx_seq_one_letter_code
_entity_poly.pdbx_strand_id
1 'polypeptide(L)' 'MGEAVRGSGEECNWSVGRWVYDNASQPLYSGLNCSFIFNEVACEKYGRNDTRYQYWRWQPDGCDLPSVAKFRN' A
#
# COMPACT_ATOMS: atom_id res chain seq x y z
N MET A 1 19.09 -22.71 16.86
CA MET A 1 19.37 -21.33 16.39
C MET A 1 20.03 -21.47 15.04
N GLY A 2 19.25 -21.37 13.96
CA GLY A 2 19.75 -21.42 12.60
C GLY A 2 19.69 -20.01 12.03
N GLU A 3 20.85 -19.40 11.82
CA GLU A 3 20.98 -18.13 11.11
C GLU A 3 20.84 -18.39 9.61
N ALA A 4 19.89 -17.71 8.96
CA ALA A 4 19.75 -17.75 7.52
C ALA A 4 20.84 -16.88 6.88
N VAL A 5 21.65 -17.52 6.05
CA VAL A 5 22.70 -16.93 5.22
C VAL A 5 22.07 -15.92 4.26
N ARG A 6 22.47 -14.64 4.37
CA ARG A 6 22.05 -13.58 3.42
C ARG A 6 22.74 -13.85 2.08
N GLY A 7 22.02 -14.51 1.17
CA GLY A 7 22.43 -14.68 -0.22
C GLY A 7 22.31 -13.34 -0.96
N SER A 8 23.37 -12.94 -1.66
CA SER A 8 23.38 -11.78 -2.56
C SER A 8 22.62 -12.07 -3.86
N GLY A 9 21.32 -12.36 -3.74
CA GLY A 9 20.44 -12.78 -4.83
C GLY A 9 19.14 -13.42 -4.34
N GLU A 10 18.56 -12.93 -3.24
CA GLU A 10 17.25 -13.40 -2.77
C GLU A 10 16.16 -12.77 -3.66
N GLU A 11 15.40 -13.60 -4.37
CA GLU A 11 14.17 -13.16 -5.04
C GLU A 11 13.31 -12.41 -4.01
N CYS A 12 12.92 -11.19 -4.34
CA CYS A 12 12.16 -10.39 -3.39
C CYS A 12 10.81 -11.05 -3.10
N ASN A 13 10.64 -11.54 -1.87
CA ASN A 13 9.36 -12.11 -1.45
C ASN A 13 8.38 -11.00 -1.10
N TRP A 14 7.48 -10.67 -2.03
CA TRP A 14 6.51 -9.58 -1.85
C TRP A 14 5.50 -9.81 -0.72
N SER A 15 5.39 -11.04 -0.21
CA SER A 15 4.44 -11.40 0.85
C SER A 15 5.01 -11.19 2.26
N VAL A 16 6.32 -10.98 2.41
CA VAL A 16 6.99 -10.81 3.72
C VAL A 16 7.48 -9.36 3.85
N GLY A 17 7.09 -8.71 4.94
CA GLY A 17 7.37 -7.30 5.15
C GLY A 17 6.51 -6.69 6.25
N ARG A 18 6.28 -5.38 6.14
CA ARG A 18 5.52 -4.62 7.14
C ARG A 18 4.68 -3.51 6.52
N TRP A 19 3.62 -3.16 7.23
CA TRP A 19 2.87 -1.94 6.95
C TRP A 19 3.67 -0.72 7.41
N VAL A 20 3.83 0.25 6.50
CA VAL A 20 4.43 1.56 6.77
C VAL A 20 3.42 2.65 6.49
N TYR A 21 3.37 3.66 7.35
CA TYR A 21 2.51 4.81 7.15
C TYR A 21 3.16 5.77 6.15
N ASP A 22 2.46 6.12 5.08
CA ASP A 22 2.98 6.89 3.96
C ASP A 22 1.98 7.98 3.58
N ASN A 23 2.18 9.19 4.13
CA ASN A 23 1.33 10.34 3.81
C ASN A 23 1.71 11.04 2.50
N ALA A 24 2.84 10.67 1.87
CA ALA A 24 3.36 11.33 0.70
C ALA A 24 2.84 10.69 -0.60
N SER A 25 2.71 9.36 -0.60
CA SER A 25 2.29 8.61 -1.80
C SER A 25 0.89 8.00 -1.73
N GLN A 26 0.27 7.94 -0.54
CA GLN A 26 -1.08 7.40 -0.33
C GLN A 26 -2.11 8.48 0.04
N PRO A 27 -3.41 8.22 -0.20
CA PRO A 27 -3.95 7.09 -0.95
C PRO A 27 -3.72 7.24 -2.46
N LEU A 28 -3.63 6.11 -3.16
CA LEU A 28 -3.45 6.08 -4.62
C LEU A 28 -4.64 6.65 -5.39
N TYR A 29 -5.83 6.62 -4.80
CA TYR A 29 -7.06 7.20 -5.33
C TYR A 29 -7.91 7.72 -4.17
N SER A 30 -8.83 8.64 -4.46
CA SER A 30 -9.84 9.06 -3.48
C SER A 30 -11.14 8.30 -3.72
N GLY A 31 -11.67 7.65 -2.69
CA GLY A 31 -12.95 6.94 -2.76
C GLY A 31 -14.13 7.86 -3.10
N LEU A 32 -14.06 9.15 -2.70
CA LEU A 32 -15.09 10.14 -3.04
C LEU A 32 -15.04 10.58 -4.50
N ASN A 33 -13.86 10.60 -5.12
CA ASN A 33 -13.66 11.09 -6.49
C ASN A 33 -13.74 9.98 -7.56
N CYS A 34 -13.89 8.72 -7.16
CA CYS A 34 -13.97 7.59 -8.09
C CYS A 34 -15.44 7.30 -8.45
N SER A 35 -15.90 7.77 -9.61
CA SER A 35 -17.29 7.56 -10.06
C SER A 35 -17.69 6.09 -10.26
N PHE A 36 -16.71 5.19 -10.38
CA PHE A 36 -16.92 3.75 -10.57
C PHE A 36 -16.89 2.94 -9.28
N ILE A 37 -16.67 3.58 -8.12
CA ILE A 37 -16.64 2.86 -6.85
C ILE A 37 -18.03 2.33 -6.52
N PHE A 38 -18.12 1.04 -6.20
CA PHE A 38 -19.36 0.43 -5.77
C PHE A 38 -19.75 0.90 -4.36
N ASN A 39 -21.05 0.99 -4.09
CA ASN A 39 -21.54 1.55 -2.84
C ASN A 39 -21.11 0.72 -1.62
N GLU A 40 -21.02 -0.60 -1.79
CA GLU A 40 -20.63 -1.59 -0.78
C GLU A 40 -19.20 -1.38 -0.27
N VAL A 41 -18.35 -0.72 -1.06
CA VAL A 41 -16.93 -0.47 -0.73
C VAL A 41 -16.60 1.04 -0.58
N ALA A 42 -17.58 1.92 -0.74
CA ALA A 42 -17.41 3.37 -0.66
C ALA A 42 -17.53 3.88 0.80
N CYS A 43 -16.74 3.33 1.74
CA CYS A 43 -16.89 3.59 3.17
C CYS A 43 -16.90 5.09 3.54
N GLU A 44 -16.05 5.89 2.92
CA GLU A 44 -15.95 7.33 3.17
C GLU A 44 -17.24 8.07 2.78
N LYS A 45 -17.86 7.69 1.66
CA LYS A 45 -19.16 8.21 1.21
C LYS A 45 -20.29 7.84 2.18
N TYR A 46 -20.19 6.69 2.84
CA TYR A 46 -21.23 6.13 3.71
C TYR A 46 -20.96 6.31 5.21
N GLY A 47 -20.17 7.32 5.57
CA GLY A 47 -20.10 7.83 6.95
C GLY A 47 -18.92 7.36 7.77
N ARG A 48 -17.98 6.59 7.20
CA ARG A 48 -16.71 6.31 7.89
C ARG A 48 -15.83 7.55 7.86
N ASN A 49 -15.57 8.12 9.03
CA ASN A 49 -14.80 9.36 9.18
C ASN A 49 -13.29 9.13 9.38
N ASP A 50 -12.87 7.95 9.83
CA ASP A 50 -11.46 7.64 10.00
C ASP A 50 -10.84 7.23 8.66
N THR A 51 -10.16 8.15 7.99
CA THR A 51 -9.53 7.88 6.68
C THR A 51 -8.07 7.41 6.79
N ARG A 52 -7.50 7.40 8.01
CA ARG A 52 -6.08 7.05 8.25
C ARG A 52 -5.70 5.65 7.76
N TYR A 53 -6.65 4.72 7.67
CA TYR A 53 -6.38 3.38 7.14
C TYR A 53 -5.93 3.40 5.67
N GLN A 54 -6.34 4.42 4.90
CA GLN A 54 -6.02 4.55 3.47
C GLN A 54 -4.55 4.94 3.22
N TYR A 55 -3.81 5.33 4.26
CA TYR A 55 -2.44 5.85 4.17
C TYR A 55 -1.36 4.81 4.49
N TRP A 56 -1.73 3.56 4.71
CA TRP A 56 -0.78 2.48 4.94
C TRP A 56 -0.36 1.86 3.61
N ARG A 57 0.95 1.71 3.42
CA ARG A 57 1.55 1.02 2.27
C ARG A 57 2.26 -0.24 2.75
N TRP A 58 2.19 -1.31 1.97
CA TRP A 58 2.97 -2.52 2.21
C TRP A 58 4.41 -2.33 1.75
N GLN A 59 5.38 -2.63 2.61
CA GLN A 59 6.82 -2.59 2.31
C GLN A 59 7.41 -3.99 2.48
N PRO A 60 7.74 -4.70 1.38
CA PRO A 60 8.46 -5.96 1.44
C PRO A 60 9.83 -5.80 2.09
N ASP A 61 10.29 -6.86 2.74
CA ASP A 61 11.66 -6.91 3.26
C ASP A 61 12.64 -7.16 2.10
N GLY A 62 13.67 -6.31 1.98
CA GLY A 62 14.74 -6.50 1.00
C GLY A 62 14.47 -5.94 -0.40
N CYS A 63 13.29 -5.39 -0.70
CA CYS A 63 13.07 -4.61 -1.92
C CYS A 63 11.94 -3.58 -1.80
N ASP A 64 11.80 -2.74 -2.84
CA ASP A 64 10.70 -1.79 -2.99
C ASP A 64 9.69 -2.28 -4.04
N LEU A 65 8.39 -2.07 -3.75
CA LEU A 65 7.35 -2.26 -4.74
C LEU A 65 7.44 -1.17 -5.83
N PRO A 66 7.18 -1.50 -7.11
CA PRO A 66 7.09 -0.51 -8.17
C PRO A 66 6.04 0.56 -7.85
N SER A 67 6.41 1.83 -7.97
CA SER A 67 5.49 2.94 -7.72
C SER A 67 4.54 3.15 -8.90
N VAL A 68 3.24 3.10 -8.63
CA VAL A 68 2.17 3.50 -9.56
C VAL A 68 1.96 5.02 -9.61
N ALA A 69 2.61 5.80 -8.73
CA ALA A 69 2.50 7.26 -8.72
C ALA A 69 3.12 7.93 -9.97
N LYS A 70 3.85 7.18 -10.81
CA LYS A 70 4.40 7.65 -12.09
C LYS A 70 3.37 7.89 -13.20
N PHE A 71 2.09 7.58 -12.99
CA PHE A 71 1.03 7.86 -13.96
C PHE A 71 0.21 9.14 -13.66
N ARG A 72 0.68 9.97 -12.72
CA ARG A 72 0.16 11.33 -12.53
C ARG A 72 0.94 12.27 -13.45
N ASN A 73 0.26 12.81 -14.47
CA ASN A 73 0.75 13.97 -15.23
C ASN A 73 0.95 15.18 -14.31
#